data_AF-A0A662DAE2-F1
#
_entry.id   AF-A0A662DAE2-F1
#
_cell.length_a   1.000
_cell.length_b   1.000
_cell.length_c   1.000
_cell.angle_alpha   90.00
_cell.angle_beta   90.00
_cell.angle_gamma   90.00
#
_symmetry.space_group_name_H-M   'P 1'
#
loop_
_entity.id
_entity.type
_entity.pdbx_description
1 polymer ?
#
loop_
_entity_poly.entity_id
_entity_poly.type
_entity_poly.pdbx_seq_one_letter_code
_entity_poly.pdbx_strand_id
1 'polypeptide(L)'
;MKIALDTGTEIGQRTARIFLGDSRCERLVMINAGWIPRDDRVVHTRRFSDVDVVVSDGTTPLTSLIGRSSVVTAPLVFWPDVPTSEYGAASIPVIVGANVGSTLADALLTHPSSLPVPEDTVRVAWTEPGTPHRNGAPIAFPDPIGMAWSDERASGRFVALRDDEWGGATTIVEGPSGQRIVGVADLGVHLEALTLASVAFSAAAGSFEPGIQSTATARGAILVEARNLELDIAVWRSV
;
A
#
# COMPACT_ATOMS: atom_id res chain seq x y z
N MET A 1 -12.38 -15.41 2.17
CA MET A 1 -12.18 -14.55 0.99
C MET A 1 -11.52 -15.30 -0.16
N LYS A 2 -12.07 -15.14 -1.37
CA LYS A 2 -11.54 -15.60 -2.64
C LYS A 2 -10.91 -14.41 -3.36
N ILE A 3 -9.60 -14.44 -3.54
CA ILE A 3 -8.82 -13.31 -4.04
C ILE A 3 -8.32 -13.65 -5.44
N ALA A 4 -8.55 -12.78 -6.43
CA ALA A 4 -7.87 -12.87 -7.71
C ALA A 4 -6.61 -12.01 -7.69
N LEU A 5 -5.47 -12.58 -8.04
CA LEU A 5 -4.19 -11.89 -8.09
C LEU A 5 -3.57 -11.97 -9.48
N ASP A 6 -3.35 -10.80 -10.06
CA ASP A 6 -2.55 -10.57 -11.24
C ASP A 6 -1.14 -10.15 -10.82
N THR A 7 -0.17 -11.05 -11.00
CA THR A 7 1.21 -10.81 -10.60
C THR A 7 2.18 -11.02 -11.76
N GLY A 8 3.17 -10.14 -11.84
CA GLY A 8 4.36 -10.33 -12.69
C GLY A 8 5.66 -9.81 -12.07
N THR A 9 5.61 -9.32 -10.83
CA THR A 9 6.77 -8.79 -10.07
C THR A 9 6.96 -9.53 -8.75
N GLU A 10 8.06 -9.24 -8.06
CA GLU A 10 8.30 -9.74 -6.70
C GLU A 10 7.24 -9.24 -5.70
N ILE A 11 6.71 -8.03 -5.88
CA ILE A 11 5.65 -7.46 -5.02
C ILE A 11 4.42 -8.36 -5.07
N GLY A 12 3.94 -8.72 -6.26
CA GLY A 12 2.78 -9.59 -6.39
C GLY A 12 3.05 -11.01 -5.86
N GLN A 13 4.25 -11.57 -6.08
CA GLN A 13 4.61 -12.88 -5.51
C GLN A 13 4.64 -12.88 -3.98
N ARG A 14 5.14 -11.80 -3.35
CA ARG A 14 5.10 -11.64 -1.89
C ARG A 14 3.68 -11.41 -1.39
N THR A 15 2.88 -10.63 -2.12
CA THR A 15 1.46 -10.40 -1.81
C THR A 15 0.69 -11.72 -1.80
N ALA A 16 0.96 -12.61 -2.77
CA ALA A 16 0.39 -13.96 -2.80
C ALA A 16 0.72 -14.75 -1.51
N ARG A 17 1.97 -14.68 -1.05
CA ARG A 17 2.40 -15.37 0.19
C ARG A 17 1.71 -14.78 1.42
N ILE A 18 1.54 -13.47 1.48
CA ILE A 18 0.81 -12.80 2.57
C ILE A 18 -0.64 -13.28 2.59
N PHE A 19 -1.32 -13.31 1.44
CA PHE A 19 -2.68 -13.84 1.36
C PHE A 19 -2.75 -15.29 1.82
N LEU A 20 -1.85 -16.16 1.35
CA LEU A 20 -1.83 -17.56 1.78
C LEU A 20 -1.49 -17.71 3.26
N GLY A 21 -0.70 -16.81 3.84
CA GLY A 21 -0.43 -16.78 5.28
C GLY A 21 -1.64 -16.41 6.13
N ASP A 22 -2.58 -15.63 5.58
CA ASP A 22 -3.76 -15.17 6.29
C ASP A 22 -4.92 -16.18 6.24
N SER A 23 -5.49 -16.49 7.41
CA SER A 23 -6.62 -17.42 7.57
C SER A 23 -7.89 -17.01 6.81
N ARG A 24 -8.04 -15.72 6.48
CA ARG A 24 -9.16 -15.20 5.69
C ARG A 24 -9.06 -15.58 4.22
N CYS A 25 -7.90 -16.01 3.72
CA CYS A 25 -7.76 -16.48 2.35
C CYS A 25 -8.25 -17.93 2.21
N GLU A 26 -9.42 -18.08 1.60
CA GLU A 26 -10.03 -19.37 1.25
C GLU A 26 -9.54 -19.89 -0.10
N ARG A 27 -9.24 -18.97 -1.02
CA ARG A 27 -8.80 -19.29 -2.38
C ARG A 27 -8.00 -18.14 -2.96
N LEU A 28 -6.88 -18.46 -3.61
CA LEU A 28 -6.09 -17.52 -4.38
C LEU A 28 -6.13 -17.90 -5.87
N VAL A 29 -6.78 -17.07 -6.67
CA VAL A 29 -6.91 -17.24 -8.12
C VAL A 29 -5.80 -16.48 -8.83
N MET A 30 -4.86 -17.20 -9.44
CA MET A 30 -3.72 -16.62 -10.13
C MET A 30 -4.06 -16.34 -11.59
N ILE A 31 -4.10 -15.06 -11.98
CA ILE A 31 -4.44 -14.60 -13.33
C ILE A 31 -3.25 -14.78 -14.28
N ASN A 32 -2.06 -14.38 -13.84
CA ASN A 32 -0.79 -14.56 -14.52
C ASN A 32 0.12 -15.49 -13.70
N ALA A 33 0.91 -16.31 -14.40
CA ALA A 33 1.68 -17.39 -13.79
C ALA A 33 3.01 -16.85 -13.23
N GLY A 34 3.00 -16.47 -11.95
CA GLY A 34 4.22 -16.38 -11.13
C GLY A 34 4.48 -17.70 -10.41
N TRP A 35 5.73 -17.96 -10.01
CA TRP A 35 6.04 -19.09 -9.15
C TRP A 35 5.54 -18.82 -7.73
N ILE A 36 4.69 -19.70 -7.21
CA ILE A 36 4.19 -19.68 -5.83
C ILE A 36 4.40 -21.09 -5.25
N PRO A 37 4.74 -21.22 -3.95
CA PRO A 37 4.79 -22.51 -3.29
C PRO A 37 3.49 -23.31 -3.50
N ARG A 38 3.59 -24.65 -3.53
CA ARG A 38 2.41 -25.51 -3.66
C ARG A 38 1.50 -25.31 -2.45
N ASP A 39 0.28 -24.85 -2.70
CA ASP A 39 -0.79 -24.67 -1.71
C ASP A 39 -2.12 -25.01 -2.39
N ASP A 40 -2.95 -25.82 -1.75
CA ASP A 40 -4.20 -26.34 -2.33
C ASP A 40 -5.25 -25.25 -2.57
N ARG A 41 -5.09 -24.07 -1.95
CA ARG A 41 -5.96 -22.91 -2.18
C ARG A 41 -5.62 -22.17 -3.47
N VAL A 42 -4.48 -22.45 -4.09
CA VAL A 42 -4.03 -21.78 -5.31
C VAL A 42 -4.66 -22.40 -6.54
N VAL A 43 -5.36 -21.58 -7.33
CA VAL A 43 -5.98 -21.99 -8.59
C VAL A 43 -5.45 -21.12 -9.72
N HIS A 44 -4.85 -21.75 -10.72
CA HIS A 44 -4.39 -21.06 -11.92
C HIS A 44 -5.48 -21.05 -12.98
N THR A 45 -6.08 -19.88 -13.25
CA THR A 45 -7.10 -19.72 -14.28
C THR A 45 -7.13 -18.29 -14.80
N ARG A 46 -7.37 -18.15 -16.11
CA ARG A 46 -7.59 -16.84 -16.75
C ARG A 46 -9.02 -16.34 -16.61
N ARG A 47 -9.93 -17.20 -16.13
CA ARG A 47 -11.33 -16.89 -15.86
C ARG A 47 -11.52 -16.95 -14.36
N PHE A 48 -11.86 -15.82 -13.75
CA PHE A 48 -12.32 -15.77 -12.38
C PHE A 48 -13.81 -15.45 -12.37
N SER A 49 -14.54 -16.15 -11.51
CA SER A 49 -15.92 -15.87 -11.12
C SER A 49 -15.97 -15.97 -9.59
N ASP A 50 -16.89 -15.23 -8.97
CA ASP A 50 -17.13 -15.27 -7.52
C ASP A 50 -15.88 -14.95 -6.68
N VAL A 51 -15.13 -13.92 -7.06
CA VAL A 51 -14.00 -13.39 -6.26
C VAL A 51 -14.44 -12.15 -5.50
N ASP A 52 -13.90 -11.97 -4.30
CA ASP A 52 -14.23 -10.85 -3.42
C ASP A 52 -13.41 -9.59 -3.73
N VAL A 53 -12.25 -9.77 -4.35
CA VAL A 53 -11.36 -8.67 -4.78
C VAL A 53 -10.42 -9.15 -5.89
N VAL A 54 -10.12 -8.25 -6.83
CA VAL A 54 -9.07 -8.40 -7.84
C VAL A 54 -7.90 -7.51 -7.45
N VAL A 55 -6.69 -8.05 -7.45
CA VAL A 55 -5.47 -7.38 -7.02
C VAL A 55 -4.43 -7.46 -8.12
N SER A 56 -3.69 -6.38 -8.38
CA SER A 56 -2.61 -6.38 -9.36
C SER A 56 -1.41 -5.56 -8.92
N ASP A 57 -0.22 -6.08 -9.24
CA ASP A 57 1.07 -5.40 -9.04
C ASP A 57 1.47 -4.46 -10.20
N GLY A 58 0.58 -4.23 -11.16
CA GLY A 58 0.81 -3.26 -12.24
C GLY A 58 1.36 -3.82 -13.54
N THR A 59 1.61 -5.12 -13.63
CA THR A 59 2.12 -5.74 -14.87
C THR A 59 1.10 -5.80 -16.00
N THR A 60 -0.19 -5.93 -15.69
CA THR A 60 -1.28 -5.81 -16.68
C THR A 60 -1.82 -4.39 -16.72
N PRO A 61 -2.10 -3.82 -17.91
CA PRO A 61 -2.70 -2.49 -18.02
C PRO A 61 -4.02 -2.37 -17.25
N LEU A 62 -4.18 -1.28 -16.50
CA LEU A 62 -5.34 -1.03 -15.65
C LEU A 62 -6.68 -1.15 -16.39
N THR A 63 -6.78 -0.60 -17.61
CA THR A 63 -8.02 -0.69 -18.43
C THR A 63 -8.48 -2.12 -18.68
N SER A 64 -7.54 -3.06 -18.85
CA SER A 64 -7.85 -4.48 -19.05
C SER A 64 -8.42 -5.10 -17.77
N LEU A 65 -7.84 -4.75 -16.62
CA LEU A 65 -8.25 -5.26 -15.32
C LEU A 65 -9.59 -4.69 -14.87
N ILE A 66 -9.88 -3.41 -15.17
CA ILE A 66 -11.20 -2.80 -14.91
C ILE A 66 -12.29 -3.61 -15.61
N GLY A 67 -12.12 -3.89 -16.91
CA GLY A 67 -13.11 -4.68 -17.66
C GLY A 67 -13.36 -6.07 -17.06
N ARG A 68 -12.30 -6.76 -16.61
CA ARG A 68 -12.44 -8.08 -15.97
C ARG A 68 -13.09 -8.00 -14.59
N SER A 69 -12.73 -7.02 -13.79
CA SER A 69 -13.26 -6.83 -12.43
C SER A 69 -14.73 -6.44 -12.45
N SER A 70 -15.13 -5.61 -13.42
CA SER A 70 -16.54 -5.25 -13.64
C SER A 70 -17.42 -6.45 -14.00
N VAL A 71 -16.90 -7.43 -14.76
CA VAL A 71 -17.65 -8.66 -15.12
C VAL A 71 -18.00 -9.49 -13.88
N VAL A 72 -17.13 -9.50 -12.87
CA VAL A 72 -17.35 -10.23 -11.62
C VAL A 72 -17.88 -9.36 -10.49
N THR A 73 -18.11 -8.07 -10.74
CA THR A 73 -18.58 -7.07 -9.75
C THR A 73 -17.70 -7.04 -8.49
N ALA A 74 -16.39 -7.25 -8.64
CA ALA A 74 -15.44 -7.23 -7.54
C ALA A 74 -14.62 -5.93 -7.56
N PRO A 75 -14.24 -5.35 -6.41
CA PRO A 75 -13.31 -4.24 -6.35
C PRO A 75 -11.96 -4.61 -6.98
N LEU A 76 -11.32 -3.64 -7.61
CA LEU A 76 -9.98 -3.75 -8.18
C LEU A 76 -8.99 -2.93 -7.36
N VAL A 77 -7.92 -3.57 -6.88
CA VAL A 77 -6.80 -2.92 -6.21
C VAL A 77 -5.58 -2.98 -7.12
N PHE A 78 -5.00 -1.81 -7.40
CA PHE A 78 -3.92 -1.63 -8.35
C PHE A 78 -2.74 -0.93 -7.67
N TRP A 79 -1.57 -1.59 -7.67
CA TRP A 79 -0.37 -1.09 -7.00
C TRP A 79 0.16 0.23 -7.57
N PRO A 80 0.33 0.41 -8.90
CA PRO A 80 0.85 1.66 -9.43
C PRO A 80 -0.03 2.87 -9.16
N ASP A 81 0.62 4.03 -8.99
CA ASP A 81 -0.04 5.31 -9.09
C ASP A 81 -0.45 5.60 -10.53
N VAL A 82 -1.70 6.00 -10.71
CA VAL A 82 -2.22 6.48 -11.98
C VAL A 82 -3.13 7.68 -11.75
N PRO A 83 -3.09 8.70 -12.63
CA PRO A 83 -3.99 9.83 -12.52
C PRO A 83 -5.44 9.38 -12.66
N THR A 84 -6.25 9.63 -11.63
CA THR A 84 -7.67 9.23 -11.61
C THR A 84 -8.48 9.90 -12.73
N SER A 85 -8.03 11.06 -13.21
CA SER A 85 -8.63 11.81 -14.32
C SER A 85 -8.51 11.16 -15.69
N GLU A 86 -7.62 10.19 -15.87
CA GLU A 86 -7.37 9.55 -17.18
C GLU A 86 -8.40 8.46 -17.52
N TYR A 87 -9.27 8.11 -16.58
CA TYR A 87 -10.16 6.97 -16.71
C TYR A 87 -11.61 7.40 -16.48
N GLY A 88 -12.53 6.78 -17.22
CA GLY A 88 -13.97 7.02 -17.08
C GLY A 88 -14.52 6.50 -15.75
N ALA A 89 -15.79 6.80 -15.49
CA ALA A 89 -16.49 6.29 -14.31
C ALA A 89 -16.49 4.74 -14.28
N ALA A 90 -16.12 4.16 -13.15
CA ALA A 90 -16.20 2.73 -12.89
C ALA A 90 -17.41 2.42 -12.01
N SER A 91 -18.16 1.35 -12.33
CA SER A 91 -19.30 0.87 -11.55
C SER A 91 -18.92 0.05 -10.31
N ILE A 92 -17.63 -0.27 -10.19
CA ILE A 92 -17.01 -0.96 -9.06
C ILE A 92 -15.97 -0.04 -8.42
N PRO A 93 -15.56 -0.29 -7.17
CA PRO A 93 -14.41 0.37 -6.59
C PRO A 93 -13.14 0.00 -7.39
N VAL A 94 -12.38 1.00 -7.81
CA VAL A 94 -11.06 0.84 -8.43
C VAL A 94 -10.07 1.68 -7.63
N ILE A 95 -9.26 1.00 -6.83
CA ILE A 95 -8.31 1.61 -5.90
C ILE A 95 -6.94 1.61 -6.57
N VAL A 96 -6.35 2.79 -6.76
CA VAL A 96 -5.04 2.97 -7.40
C VAL A 96 -4.02 3.51 -6.40
N GLY A 97 -2.74 3.32 -6.69
CA GLY A 97 -1.66 3.75 -5.78
C GLY A 97 -1.60 2.94 -4.49
N ALA A 98 -1.96 1.66 -4.52
CA ALA A 98 -1.92 0.74 -3.38
C ALA A 98 -0.47 0.32 -3.02
N ASN A 99 0.40 1.31 -2.85
CA ASN A 99 1.84 1.20 -2.62
C ASN A 99 2.27 1.95 -1.36
N VAL A 100 3.52 1.78 -0.93
CA VAL A 100 4.02 2.37 0.32
C VAL A 100 3.86 3.89 0.35
N GLY A 101 4.19 4.59 -0.74
CA GLY A 101 4.19 6.05 -0.77
C GLY A 101 2.81 6.68 -0.73
N SER A 102 1.95 6.27 -1.65
CA SER A 102 0.60 6.83 -1.77
C SER A 102 -0.38 6.30 -0.72
N THR A 103 -0.08 5.13 -0.13
CA THR A 103 -0.99 4.50 0.82
C THR A 103 -0.43 4.38 2.22
N LEU A 104 0.66 3.63 2.41
CA LEU A 104 1.10 3.30 3.76
C LEU A 104 1.56 4.55 4.52
N ALA A 105 2.34 5.40 3.87
CA ALA A 105 2.84 6.64 4.46
C ALA A 105 1.67 7.56 4.89
N ASP A 106 0.66 7.71 4.04
CA ASP A 106 -0.55 8.48 4.34
C ASP A 106 -1.43 7.80 5.41
N ALA A 107 -1.47 6.46 5.46
CA ALA A 107 -2.23 5.71 6.46
C ALA A 107 -1.68 5.91 7.87
N LEU A 108 -0.36 6.09 8.03
CA LEU A 108 0.28 6.35 9.31
C LEU A 108 -0.21 7.64 10.00
N LEU A 109 -0.80 8.59 9.27
CA LEU A 109 -1.45 9.78 9.85
C LEU A 109 -2.67 9.45 10.72
N THR A 110 -3.27 8.29 10.52
CA THR A 110 -4.43 7.85 11.30
C THR A 110 -4.03 7.10 12.57
N HIS A 111 -2.73 6.90 12.79
CA HIS A 111 -2.25 6.29 14.02
C HIS A 111 -2.49 7.24 15.21
N PRO A 112 -2.95 6.75 16.38
CA PRO A 112 -3.27 7.61 17.53
C PRO A 112 -2.12 8.51 18.01
N SER A 113 -0.87 8.12 17.75
CA SER A 113 0.32 8.91 18.11
C SER A 113 0.68 10.03 17.13
N SER A 114 0.04 10.10 15.97
CA SER A 114 0.30 11.06 14.88
C SER A 114 -0.96 11.81 14.45
N LEU A 115 -2.03 11.79 15.26
CA LEU A 115 -3.23 12.57 14.96
C LEU A 115 -2.90 14.08 15.02
N PRO A 116 -3.02 14.82 13.90
CA PRO A 116 -2.70 16.23 13.87
C PRO A 116 -3.83 17.08 14.47
N VAL A 117 -3.45 18.18 15.11
CA VAL A 117 -4.33 19.30 15.50
C VAL A 117 -4.12 20.48 14.54
N PRO A 118 -5.03 21.48 14.47
CA PRO A 118 -4.99 22.53 13.45
C PRO A 118 -3.69 23.34 13.37
N GLU A 119 -2.98 23.50 14.49
CA GLU A 119 -1.69 24.18 14.59
C GLU A 119 -0.48 23.33 14.20
N ASP A 120 -0.67 22.03 13.94
CA ASP A 120 0.42 21.13 13.59
C ASP A 120 0.86 21.30 12.13
N THR A 121 2.16 21.19 11.91
CA THR A 121 2.74 20.93 10.58
C THR A 121 2.91 19.44 10.39
N VAL A 122 2.43 18.93 9.26
CA VAL A 122 2.47 17.51 8.92
C VAL A 122 3.46 17.28 7.77
N ARG A 123 4.35 16.31 7.96
CA ARG A 123 5.22 15.78 6.92
C ARG A 123 5.01 14.27 6.82
N VAL A 124 4.74 13.79 5.61
CA VAL A 124 4.66 12.37 5.28
C VAL A 124 5.83 12.06 4.36
N ALA A 125 6.49 10.93 4.59
CA ALA A 125 7.61 10.55 3.75
C ALA A 125 7.71 9.05 3.56
N TRP A 126 8.30 8.64 2.45
CA TRP A 126 8.59 7.25 2.14
C TRP A 126 9.89 7.12 1.37
N THR A 127 10.35 5.89 1.24
CA THR A 127 11.53 5.55 0.45
C THR A 127 11.15 5.00 -0.92
N GLU A 128 11.92 5.32 -1.95
CA GLU A 128 11.83 4.69 -3.28
C GLU A 128 13.20 4.15 -3.72
N PRO A 129 13.25 3.12 -4.57
CA PRO A 129 14.51 2.68 -5.17
C PRO A 129 15.17 3.79 -5.99
N GLY A 130 16.46 4.03 -5.78
CA GLY A 130 17.24 5.02 -6.51
C GLY A 130 18.51 5.45 -5.78
N THR A 131 19.35 6.24 -6.43
CA THR A 131 20.58 6.74 -5.82
C THR A 131 20.27 7.71 -4.68
N PRO A 132 20.74 7.45 -3.43
CA PRO A 132 20.49 8.35 -2.31
C PRO A 132 21.02 9.75 -2.53
N HIS A 133 20.24 10.74 -2.11
CA HIS A 133 20.64 12.15 -2.17
C HIS A 133 21.48 12.54 -0.95
N ARG A 134 22.24 13.63 -1.10
CA ARG A 134 23.09 14.20 -0.02
C ARG A 134 22.63 15.59 0.43
N ASN A 135 21.47 16.01 -0.05
CA ASN A 135 20.85 17.31 0.13
C ASN A 135 19.33 17.15 0.11
N GLY A 136 18.60 18.13 0.64
CA GLY A 136 17.13 18.10 0.74
C GLY A 136 16.66 18.28 2.18
N ALA A 137 15.45 17.82 2.48
CA ALA A 137 14.94 17.78 3.85
C ALA A 137 15.46 16.53 4.56
N PRO A 138 16.03 16.64 5.78
CA PRO A 138 16.40 15.46 6.56
C PRO A 138 15.14 14.88 7.20
N ILE A 139 14.85 13.62 6.89
CA ILE A 139 13.69 12.88 7.38
C ILE A 139 14.15 11.67 8.19
N ALA A 140 13.57 11.50 9.38
CA ALA A 140 13.82 10.36 10.24
C ALA A 140 12.87 9.20 9.91
N PHE A 141 13.46 8.06 9.57
CA PHE A 141 12.77 6.78 9.48
C PHE A 141 13.19 5.88 10.65
N PRO A 142 12.40 4.85 10.99
CA PRO A 142 12.82 3.85 11.96
C PRO A 142 14.09 3.09 11.50
N ASP A 143 14.75 2.44 12.45
CA ASP A 143 15.81 1.49 12.13
C ASP A 143 15.28 0.36 11.23
N PRO A 144 16.08 -0.13 10.26
CA PRO A 144 17.49 0.18 10.04
C PRO A 144 17.76 1.36 9.09
N ILE A 145 16.73 2.09 8.64
CA ILE A 145 16.87 3.16 7.63
C ILE A 145 17.54 4.39 8.23
N GLY A 146 17.10 4.80 9.43
CA GLY A 146 17.59 5.99 10.11
C GLY A 146 17.28 7.29 9.36
N MET A 147 18.19 8.25 9.45
CA MET A 147 18.05 9.56 8.78
C MET A 147 18.34 9.46 7.29
N ALA A 148 17.44 9.98 6.45
CA ALA A 148 17.62 10.08 5.01
C ALA A 148 17.33 11.49 4.50
N TRP A 149 18.04 11.90 3.44
CA TRP A 149 17.75 13.14 2.72
C TRP A 149 16.62 12.90 1.72
N SER A 150 15.64 13.80 1.70
CA SER A 150 14.42 13.65 0.92
C SER A 150 14.07 14.89 0.13
N ASP A 151 13.50 14.67 -1.05
CA ASP A 151 12.93 15.72 -1.89
C ASP A 151 11.42 15.82 -1.68
N GLU A 152 10.89 17.05 -1.71
CA GLU A 152 9.46 17.27 -1.63
C GLU A 152 8.80 17.01 -2.99
N ARG A 153 7.91 16.02 -3.05
CA ARG A 153 7.17 15.64 -4.27
C ARG A 153 5.85 16.39 -4.40
N ALA A 154 5.22 16.66 -3.26
CA ALA A 154 4.03 17.49 -3.12
C ALA A 154 4.03 18.11 -1.72
N SER A 155 3.20 19.13 -1.49
CA SER A 155 3.18 19.83 -0.20
C SER A 155 3.08 18.87 0.99
N GLY A 156 4.11 18.88 1.83
CA GLY A 156 4.24 18.05 3.02
C GLY A 156 4.54 16.57 2.74
N ARG A 157 4.89 16.20 1.50
CA ARG A 157 5.12 14.82 1.07
C ARG A 157 6.52 14.67 0.47
N PHE A 158 7.32 13.82 1.08
CA PHE A 158 8.75 13.70 0.81
C PHE A 158 9.13 12.29 0.35
N VAL A 159 10.10 12.20 -0.55
CA VAL A 159 10.65 10.92 -1.02
C VAL A 159 12.14 10.86 -0.76
N ALA A 160 12.59 9.81 -0.09
CA ALA A 160 14.00 9.47 0.04
C ALA A 160 14.37 8.36 -0.95
N LEU A 161 15.40 8.55 -1.75
CA LEU A 161 15.89 7.48 -2.63
C LEU A 161 16.86 6.55 -1.87
N ARG A 162 16.78 5.24 -2.13
CA ARG A 162 17.64 4.21 -1.54
C ARG A 162 18.13 3.20 -2.57
N ASP A 163 19.39 2.80 -2.46
CA ASP A 163 20.03 1.80 -3.31
C ASP A 163 20.26 0.45 -2.61
N ASP A 164 19.68 0.27 -1.42
CA ASP A 164 19.66 -0.99 -0.68
C ASP A 164 18.26 -1.61 -0.62
N GLU A 165 18.13 -2.72 0.11
CA GLU A 165 16.91 -3.51 0.17
C GLU A 165 15.84 -2.95 1.12
N TRP A 166 16.22 -2.00 1.98
CA TRP A 166 15.34 -1.47 3.01
C TRP A 166 14.40 -0.42 2.44
N GLY A 167 13.13 -0.50 2.83
CA GLY A 167 12.14 0.51 2.55
C GLY A 167 11.41 0.93 3.82
N GLY A 168 10.84 2.12 3.82
CA GLY A 168 10.11 2.64 4.95
C GLY A 168 9.15 3.76 4.59
N ALA A 169 8.27 4.03 5.54
CA ALA A 169 7.35 5.13 5.50
C ALA A 169 7.28 5.77 6.89
N THR A 170 7.08 7.08 6.93
CA THR A 170 7.03 7.83 8.18
C THR A 170 6.07 8.99 8.06
N THR A 171 5.42 9.30 9.18
CA THR A 171 4.64 10.50 9.39
C THR A 171 5.25 11.25 10.56
N ILE A 172 5.57 12.51 10.32
CA ILE A 172 6.13 13.45 11.29
C ILE A 172 5.10 14.56 11.50
N VAL A 173 4.67 14.73 12.74
CA VAL A 173 3.76 15.79 13.16
C VAL A 173 4.48 16.69 14.13
N GLU A 174 4.62 17.96 13.76
CA GLU A 174 5.34 18.99 14.52
C GLU A 174 4.38 20.06 14.98
N GLY A 175 4.33 20.28 16.29
CA GLY A 175 3.50 21.31 16.89
C GLY A 175 4.15 21.95 18.11
N PRO A 176 3.42 22.84 18.81
CA PRO A 176 3.92 23.50 20.02
C PRO A 176 4.32 22.53 21.14
N SER A 177 3.70 21.34 21.18
CA SER A 177 4.00 20.27 22.13
C SER A 177 5.22 19.42 21.74
N GLY A 178 5.93 19.79 20.69
CA GLY A 178 7.06 19.04 20.15
C GLY A 178 6.72 18.17 18.95
N GLN A 179 7.62 17.25 18.63
CA GLN A 179 7.60 16.41 17.44
C GLN A 179 7.14 15.00 17.79
N ARG A 180 6.24 14.45 16.98
CA ARG A 180 5.75 13.07 17.04
C ARG A 180 6.06 12.39 15.72
N ILE A 181 6.67 11.22 15.77
CA ILE A 181 7.05 10.44 14.59
C ILE A 181 6.41 9.07 14.72
N VAL A 182 5.75 8.64 13.66
CA VAL A 182 5.21 7.29 13.52
C VAL A 182 5.73 6.76 12.20
N GLY A 183 6.44 5.64 12.23
CA GLY A 183 7.05 5.09 11.04
C GLY A 183 7.14 3.59 11.05
N VAL A 184 7.46 3.06 9.88
CA VAL A 184 7.69 1.64 9.62
C VAL A 184 8.94 1.50 8.75
N ALA A 185 9.68 0.43 8.96
CA ALA A 185 10.84 0.08 8.17
C ALA A 185 10.95 -1.45 8.09
N ASP A 186 11.12 -1.97 6.88
CA ASP A 186 11.33 -3.39 6.62
C ASP A 186 11.96 -3.53 5.22
N LEU A 187 12.13 -4.75 4.75
CA LEU A 187 12.45 -5.03 3.36
C LEU A 187 11.44 -4.33 2.44
N GLY A 188 11.90 -3.45 1.55
CA GLY A 188 11.02 -2.54 0.80
C GLY A 188 9.96 -3.26 -0.02
N VAL A 189 10.36 -4.32 -0.73
CA VAL A 189 9.42 -5.17 -1.49
C VAL A 189 8.41 -5.91 -0.60
N HIS A 190 8.72 -6.15 0.68
CA HIS A 190 7.77 -6.71 1.63
C HIS A 190 6.74 -5.66 2.08
N LEU A 191 7.17 -4.43 2.37
CA LEU A 191 6.25 -3.33 2.70
C LEU A 191 5.29 -3.03 1.55
N GLU A 192 5.77 -3.05 0.30
CA GLU A 192 4.91 -2.88 -0.87
C GLU A 192 3.84 -3.97 -0.96
N ALA A 193 4.25 -5.23 -0.77
CA ALA A 193 3.33 -6.37 -0.79
C ALA A 193 2.32 -6.34 0.36
N LEU A 194 2.77 -5.97 1.56
CA LEU A 194 1.90 -5.83 2.75
C LEU A 194 0.90 -4.70 2.54
N THR A 195 1.34 -3.58 1.98
CA THR A 195 0.45 -2.44 1.66
C THR A 195 -0.60 -2.86 0.65
N LEU A 196 -0.19 -3.51 -0.44
CA LEU A 196 -1.11 -4.01 -1.47
C LEU A 196 -2.14 -4.99 -0.88
N ALA A 197 -1.70 -5.93 -0.02
CA ALA A 197 -2.58 -6.86 0.67
C ALA A 197 -3.56 -6.16 1.64
N SER A 198 -3.08 -5.18 2.40
CA SER A 198 -3.91 -4.42 3.36
C SER A 198 -5.03 -3.66 2.66
N VAL A 199 -4.73 -3.05 1.51
CA VAL A 199 -5.73 -2.39 0.68
C VAL A 199 -6.71 -3.41 0.10
N ALA A 200 -6.24 -4.57 -0.34
CA ALA A 200 -7.11 -5.65 -0.83
C ALA A 200 -8.10 -6.15 0.23
N PHE A 201 -7.66 -6.37 1.47
CA PHE A 201 -8.55 -6.75 2.56
C PHE A 201 -9.55 -5.63 2.90
N SER A 202 -9.09 -4.37 2.94
CA SER A 202 -9.98 -3.22 3.16
C SER A 202 -11.04 -3.08 2.07
N ALA A 203 -10.66 -3.31 0.81
CA ALA A 203 -11.56 -3.29 -0.34
C ALA A 203 -12.56 -4.44 -0.32
N ALA A 204 -12.12 -5.66 -0.03
CA ALA A 204 -12.99 -6.83 0.14
C ALA A 204 -13.99 -6.65 1.31
N ALA A 205 -13.61 -5.88 2.33
CA ALA A 205 -14.48 -5.53 3.46
C ALA A 205 -15.45 -4.36 3.16
N GLY A 206 -15.43 -3.80 1.94
CA GLY A 206 -16.34 -2.74 1.52
C GLY A 206 -15.96 -1.33 1.97
N SER A 207 -14.68 -1.06 2.23
CA SER A 207 -14.21 0.27 2.69
C SER A 207 -14.19 1.35 1.60
N PHE A 208 -14.57 1.01 0.35
CA PHE A 208 -14.47 1.89 -0.81
C PHE A 208 -15.77 1.88 -1.61
N GLU A 209 -16.19 3.07 -2.04
CA GLU A 209 -17.36 3.26 -2.90
C GLU A 209 -17.11 2.88 -4.38
N PRO A 210 -18.13 2.79 -5.23
CA PRO A 210 -17.93 2.68 -6.67
C PRO A 210 -17.18 3.89 -7.25
N GLY A 211 -16.30 3.63 -8.22
CA GLY A 211 -15.51 4.65 -8.90
C GLY A 211 -14.01 4.49 -8.66
N ILE A 212 -13.22 5.31 -9.35
CA ILE A 212 -11.76 5.31 -9.24
C ILE A 212 -11.36 6.20 -8.07
N GLN A 213 -10.65 5.62 -7.12
CA GLN A 213 -10.35 6.24 -5.85
C GLN A 213 -8.87 6.10 -5.49
N SER A 214 -8.37 7.08 -4.76
CA SER A 214 -7.14 6.94 -4.00
C SER A 214 -7.42 6.26 -2.67
N THR A 215 -6.38 5.72 -2.04
CA THR A 215 -6.45 5.08 -0.72
C THR A 215 -6.68 6.06 0.44
N ALA A 216 -6.63 7.36 0.18
CA ALA A 216 -6.84 8.41 1.17
C ALA A 216 -8.21 8.33 1.87
N THR A 217 -9.23 7.77 1.21
CA THR A 217 -10.60 7.65 1.72
C THR A 217 -10.74 6.58 2.82
N ALA A 218 -9.83 5.61 2.88
CA ALA A 218 -9.91 4.46 3.78
C ALA A 218 -8.65 4.25 4.64
N ARG A 219 -7.83 5.31 4.84
CA ARG A 219 -6.55 5.25 5.58
C ARG A 219 -6.60 4.48 6.90
N GLY A 220 -7.62 4.73 7.72
CA GLY A 220 -7.78 4.06 9.02
C GLY A 220 -8.03 2.57 8.89
N ALA A 221 -8.89 2.16 7.96
CA ALA A 221 -9.15 0.74 7.68
C ALA A 221 -7.89 0.04 7.17
N ILE A 222 -7.15 0.69 6.28
CA ILE A 222 -5.89 0.16 5.72
C ILE A 222 -4.84 -0.01 6.82
N LEU A 223 -4.68 0.96 7.72
CA LEU A 223 -3.72 0.83 8.83
C LEU A 223 -4.11 -0.31 9.79
N VAL A 224 -5.40 -0.51 10.04
CA VAL A 224 -5.90 -1.65 10.83
C VAL A 224 -5.55 -2.97 10.14
N GLU A 225 -5.79 -3.08 8.83
CA GLU A 225 -5.44 -4.29 8.08
C GLU A 225 -3.93 -4.55 8.06
N ALA A 226 -3.12 -3.50 7.88
CA ALA A 226 -1.67 -3.62 7.93
C ALA A 226 -1.18 -4.16 9.29
N ARG A 227 -1.77 -3.69 10.39
CA ARG A 227 -1.46 -4.20 11.74
C ARG A 227 -1.95 -5.63 11.96
N ASN A 228 -3.09 -6.02 11.39
CA ASN A 228 -3.56 -7.41 11.42
C ASN A 228 -2.63 -8.35 10.66
N LEU A 229 -1.91 -7.83 9.66
CA LEU A 229 -0.82 -8.50 8.94
C LEU A 229 0.54 -8.37 9.65
N GLU A 230 0.51 -8.06 10.96
CA GLU A 230 1.68 -7.99 11.83
C GLU A 230 2.70 -6.90 11.47
N LEU A 231 2.27 -5.82 10.78
CA LEU A 231 3.13 -4.66 10.55
C LEU A 231 3.51 -4.01 11.89
N ASP A 232 4.81 -3.99 12.18
CA ASP A 232 5.35 -3.31 13.35
C ASP A 232 5.50 -1.80 13.09
N ILE A 233 5.06 -1.00 14.05
CA ILE A 233 5.01 0.47 13.93
C ILE A 233 5.85 1.08 15.05
N ALA A 234 6.92 1.74 14.65
CA ALA A 234 7.76 2.50 15.56
C ALA A 234 7.11 3.86 15.85
N VAL A 235 7.13 4.24 17.14
CA VAL A 235 6.63 5.53 17.61
C VAL A 235 7.71 6.24 18.40
N TRP A 236 7.96 7.49 18.05
CA TRP A 236 8.84 8.37 18.79
C TRP A 236 8.15 9.70 19.09
N ARG A 237 8.46 10.29 20.24
CA ARG A 237 7.95 11.60 20.66
C ARG A 237 9.08 12.35 21.35
N SER A 238 9.26 13.62 21.03
CA SER A 238 10.10 14.50 21.85
C SER A 238 9.43 14.70 23.21
N VAL A 239 10.20 14.50 24.28
CA VAL A 239 9.79 14.82 25.66
C VAL A 239 10.02 16.30 25.93
#